data_AF-A0A943NTP8-F1
#
_entry.id   AF-A0A943NTP8-F1
#
_cell.length_a   1.000
_cell.length_b   1.000
_cell.length_c   1.000
_cell.angle_alpha   90.00
_cell.angle_beta   90.00
_cell.angle_gamma   90.00
#
_symmetry.space_group_name_H-M   'P 1'
#
loop_
_entity.id
_entity.type
_entity.pdbx_description
1 polymer ?
#
loop_
_entity_poly.entity_id
_entity_poly.type
_entity_poly.pdbx_seq_one_letter_code
_entity_poly.pdbx_strand_id
1 'polypeptide(L)'
;FDISQVITNPEAGVEGMTMAFLTLSMVEMFHSFNMRSLRGSIFKLTSQNIWLWGSFVMSLILTFVVIETPLSQAFGFAEIGFEEYTMAMLLAASIIPLMELYKAVMRSVQKNKA
;
A
#
# COMPACT_ATOMS: atom_id res chain seq x y z
N PHE A 1 -7.53 -18.78 -17.45
CA PHE A 1 -8.01 -17.39 -17.45
C PHE A 1 -9.00 -17.24 -18.59
N ASP A 2 -10.28 -17.54 -18.33
CA ASP A 2 -11.35 -17.36 -19.31
C ASP A 2 -11.89 -15.94 -19.20
N ILE A 3 -11.56 -15.11 -20.18
CA ILE A 3 -11.95 -13.69 -20.25
C ILE A 3 -13.49 -13.56 -20.30
N SER A 4 -14.19 -14.61 -20.76
CA SER A 4 -15.65 -14.71 -20.76
C SER A 4 -16.27 -14.62 -19.37
N GLN A 5 -15.63 -15.17 -18.32
CA GLN A 5 -16.11 -15.09 -16.94
C GLN A 5 -15.95 -13.71 -16.31
N VAL A 6 -14.92 -12.95 -16.71
CA VAL A 6 -14.70 -11.57 -16.25
C VAL A 6 -15.76 -10.62 -16.83
N ILE A 7 -16.24 -10.91 -18.05
CA ILE A 7 -17.29 -10.10 -18.71
C ILE A 7 -18.69 -10.47 -18.19
N THR A 8 -18.90 -11.70 -17.69
CA THR A 8 -20.22 -12.17 -17.22
C THR A 8 -20.47 -11.99 -15.72
N ASN A 9 -19.44 -11.81 -14.90
CA ASN A 9 -19.60 -11.62 -13.45
C ASN A 9 -19.55 -10.12 -13.08
N PRO A 10 -20.67 -9.45 -12.81
CA PRO A 10 -20.67 -8.07 -12.28
C PRO A 10 -19.93 -7.93 -10.94
N GLU A 11 -19.78 -9.03 -10.18
CA GLU A 11 -19.01 -9.06 -8.92
C GLU A 11 -17.50 -8.89 -9.14
N ALA A 12 -16.96 -9.37 -10.27
CA ALA A 12 -15.52 -9.25 -10.58
C ALA A 12 -15.04 -7.79 -10.68
N GLY A 13 -15.94 -6.87 -11.08
CA GLY A 13 -15.65 -5.44 -11.10
C GLY A 13 -15.51 -4.82 -9.70
N VAL A 14 -16.36 -5.25 -8.77
CA VAL A 14 -16.37 -4.76 -7.38
C VAL A 14 -15.17 -5.32 -6.61
N GLU A 15 -14.83 -6.58 -6.82
CA GLU A 15 -13.61 -7.21 -6.29
C GLU A 15 -12.35 -6.49 -6.77
N GLY A 16 -12.23 -6.23 -8.08
CA GLY A 16 -11.10 -5.52 -8.66
C GLY A 16 -10.96 -4.08 -8.14
N MET A 17 -12.08 -3.36 -8.00
CA MET A 17 -12.10 -2.02 -7.40
C MET A 17 -11.62 -2.05 -5.95
N THR A 18 -12.10 -3.01 -5.15
CA THR A 18 -11.73 -3.14 -3.74
C THR A 18 -10.26 -3.49 -3.58
N MET A 19 -9.73 -4.42 -4.39
CA MET A 19 -8.30 -4.76 -4.40
C MET A 19 -7.43 -3.57 -4.80
N ALA A 20 -7.84 -2.79 -5.80
CA ALA A 20 -7.12 -1.59 -6.22
C ALA A 20 -7.11 -0.53 -5.10
N PHE A 21 -8.25 -0.30 -4.45
CA PHE A 21 -8.37 0.62 -3.32
C PHE A 21 -7.49 0.19 -2.15
N LEU A 22 -7.53 -1.08 -1.76
CA LEU A 22 -6.72 -1.62 -0.68
C LEU A 22 -5.23 -1.50 -1.01
N THR A 23 -4.82 -1.93 -2.20
CA THR A 23 -3.42 -1.83 -2.64
C THR A 23 -2.92 -0.38 -2.61
N LEU A 24 -3.70 0.55 -3.17
CA LEU A 24 -3.35 1.97 -3.19
C LEU A 24 -3.22 2.53 -1.77
N SER A 25 -4.22 2.26 -0.92
CA SER A 25 -4.21 2.71 0.49
C SER A 25 -2.97 2.20 1.23
N MET A 26 -2.62 0.93 1.04
CA MET A 26 -1.44 0.33 1.66
C MET A 26 -0.15 0.92 1.09
N VAL A 27 -0.07 1.16 -0.22
CA VAL A 27 1.08 1.82 -0.87
C VAL A 27 1.30 3.20 -0.27
N GLU A 28 0.24 4.01 -0.10
CA GLU A 28 0.34 5.34 0.50
C GLU A 28 0.79 5.30 1.96
N MET A 29 0.24 4.35 2.73
CA MET A 29 0.67 4.10 4.10
C MET A 29 2.17 3.77 4.18
N PHE A 30 2.66 2.84 3.35
CA PHE A 30 4.09 2.51 3.29
C PHE A 30 4.95 3.64 2.71
N HIS A 31 4.42 4.41 1.78
CA HIS A 31 5.09 5.58 1.21
C HIS A 31 5.27 6.69 2.26
N SER A 32 4.35 6.84 3.21
CA SER A 32 4.47 7.80 4.30
C SER A 32 5.72 7.57 5.18
N PHE A 33 6.12 6.31 5.39
CA PHE A 33 7.39 5.97 6.05
C PHE A 33 8.59 6.48 5.24
N ASN A 34 8.49 6.45 3.90
CA ASN A 34 9.53 6.91 3.00
C ASN A 34 9.62 8.45 2.91
N MET A 35 8.51 9.17 3.09
CA MET A 35 8.43 10.64 3.08
C MET A 35 9.12 11.32 4.28
N ARG A 36 9.39 10.59 5.37
CA ARG A 36 10.12 11.14 6.52
C ARG A 36 11.56 11.55 6.20
N SER A 37 12.15 11.03 5.13
CA SER A 37 13.51 11.40 4.71
C SER A 37 13.56 11.74 3.23
N LEU A 38 13.35 13.02 2.91
CA LEU A 38 13.44 13.56 1.54
C LEU A 38 14.86 13.51 0.95
N ARG A 39 15.91 13.35 1.77
CA ARG A 39 17.33 13.35 1.35
C ARG A 39 18.20 12.25 1.97
N GLY A 40 17.67 11.47 2.92
CA GLY A 40 18.39 10.40 3.61
C GLY A 40 17.82 9.01 3.34
N SER A 41 18.65 8.00 3.56
CA SER A 41 18.23 6.60 3.53
C SER A 41 17.43 6.29 4.79
N ILE A 42 16.32 5.57 4.66
CA ILE A 42 15.49 5.15 5.81
C ILE A 42 16.29 4.21 6.73
N PHE A 43 17.21 3.42 6.15
CA PHE A 43 18.13 2.54 6.88
C PHE A 43 19.18 3.29 7.71
N LYS A 44 19.38 4.60 7.48
CA LYS A 44 20.29 5.44 8.30
C LYS A 44 19.57 6.29 9.35
N LEU A 45 18.24 6.29 9.40
CA LEU A 45 17.49 7.04 10.42
C LEU A 45 17.34 6.20 11.71
N THR A 46 18.05 6.59 12.76
CA THR A 46 18.02 5.95 14.09
C THR A 46 16.77 6.30 14.93
N SER A 47 16.11 7.43 14.67
CA SER A 47 14.91 7.82 15.45
C SER A 47 13.67 7.13 14.90
N GLN A 48 12.95 6.35 15.69
CA GLN A 48 11.65 5.76 15.34
C GLN A 48 10.52 6.72 15.78
N ASN A 49 9.70 7.21 14.86
CA ASN A 49 8.56 8.07 15.21
C ASN A 49 7.38 7.19 15.64
N ILE A 50 7.13 7.13 16.96
CA ILE A 50 6.02 6.37 17.55
C ILE A 50 4.66 6.76 16.94
N TRP A 51 4.46 8.03 16.60
CA TRP A 51 3.21 8.52 16.02
C TRP A 51 2.97 7.98 14.62
N LEU A 52 4.03 7.81 13.83
CA LEU A 52 3.95 7.28 12.47
C LEU A 52 3.64 5.78 12.47
N TRP A 53 4.29 5.04 13.39
CA TRP A 53 3.95 3.64 13.64
C TRP A 53 2.53 3.48 14.19
N GLY A 54 2.12 4.36 15.12
CA GLY A 54 0.77 4.38 15.67
C GLY A 54 -0.30 4.65 14.62
N SER A 55 -0.09 5.65 13.76
CA SER A 55 -1.02 5.95 12.66
C SER A 55 -1.09 4.80 11.66
N PHE A 56 0.04 4.16 11.35
CA PHE A 56 0.07 3.00 10.45
C PHE A 56 -0.74 1.82 10.99
N VAL A 57 -0.51 1.44 12.25
CA VAL A 57 -1.26 0.34 12.89
C VAL A 57 -2.74 0.69 12.98
N MET A 58 -3.08 1.92 13.34
CA MET A 58 -4.47 2.38 13.38
C MET A 58 -5.14 2.31 12.01
N SER A 59 -4.45 2.73 10.94
CA SER A 59 -4.95 2.64 9.57
C SER A 59 -5.14 1.18 9.13
N LEU A 60 -4.23 0.27 9.45
CA LEU A 60 -4.38 -1.16 9.17
C LEU A 60 -5.63 -1.76 9.83
N ILE A 61 -5.83 -1.46 11.13
CA ILE A 61 -7.00 -1.92 11.87
C ILE A 61 -8.28 -1.37 11.23
N LEU A 62 -8.29 -0.08 10.87
CA LEU A 62 -9.46 0.54 10.28
C LEU A 62 -9.78 -0.06 8.90
N THR A 63 -8.76 -0.29 8.06
CA THR A 63 -8.95 -0.95 6.75
C THR A 63 -9.47 -2.38 6.92
N PHE A 64 -8.95 -3.13 7.89
CA PHE A 64 -9.45 -4.48 8.20
C PHE A 64 -10.92 -4.44 8.63
N VAL A 65 -11.28 -3.55 9.55
CA VAL A 65 -12.67 -3.37 10.02
C VAL A 65 -13.59 -3.01 8.87
N VAL A 66 -13.19 -2.10 7.97
CA VAL A 66 -14.06 -1.67 6.86
C VAL A 66 -14.36 -2.80 5.88
N ILE A 67 -13.44 -3.76 5.70
CA ILE A 67 -13.58 -4.85 4.72
C ILE A 67 -14.30 -6.06 5.33
N GLU A 68 -13.98 -6.43 6.57
CA GLU A 68 -14.46 -7.67 7.22
C GLU A 68 -15.79 -7.49 7.98
N THR A 69 -16.25 -6.26 8.18
CA THR A 69 -17.55 -5.98 8.82
C THR A 69 -18.60 -5.64 7.77
N PRO A 70 -19.91 -5.66 8.10
CA PRO A 70 -20.96 -5.23 7.17
C PRO A 70 -20.85 -3.78 6.69
N LEU A 71 -19.85 -3.02 7.18
CA LEU A 71 -19.47 -1.73 6.59
C LEU A 71 -19.06 -1.86 5.12
N SER A 72 -18.53 -3.01 4.69
CA SER A 72 -18.15 -3.25 3.28
C SER A 72 -19.31 -2.95 2.32
N GLN A 73 -20.53 -3.35 2.66
CA GLN A 73 -21.73 -3.05 1.88
C GLN A 73 -22.05 -1.55 1.81
N ALA A 74 -21.78 -0.80 2.88
CA ALA A 74 -21.99 0.66 2.90
C ALA A 74 -20.96 1.41 2.05
N PHE A 75 -19.76 0.86 1.88
CA PHE A 75 -18.68 1.42 1.05
C PHE A 75 -18.64 0.82 -0.37
N GLY A 76 -19.50 -0.15 -0.68
CA GLY A 76 -19.50 -0.83 -1.99
C GLY A 76 -18.27 -1.70 -2.21
N PHE A 77 -17.70 -2.23 -1.13
CA PHE A 77 -16.57 -3.16 -1.17
C PHE A 77 -17.04 -4.61 -1.19
N ALA A 78 -16.35 -5.44 -1.96
CA ALA A 78 -16.51 -6.89 -1.89
C ALA A 78 -15.76 -7.43 -0.66
N GLU A 79 -16.26 -8.53 -0.10
CA GLU A 79 -15.45 -9.33 0.83
C GLU A 79 -14.26 -9.90 0.06
N ILE A 80 -13.06 -9.50 0.47
CA ILE A 80 -11.82 -9.95 -0.16
C ILE A 80 -11.29 -11.14 0.65
N GLY A 81 -10.81 -12.18 -0.04
CA GLY A 81 -10.14 -13.30 0.59
C GLY A 81 -8.79 -12.94 1.23
N PHE A 82 -8.34 -13.80 2.14
CA PHE A 82 -7.06 -13.62 2.83
C PHE A 82 -5.85 -13.62 1.87
N GLU A 83 -5.94 -14.36 0.75
CA GLU A 83 -4.87 -14.45 -0.24
C GLU A 83 -4.66 -13.12 -0.96
N GLU A 84 -5.74 -12.52 -1.45
CA GLU A 84 -5.73 -11.23 -2.15
C GLU A 84 -5.26 -10.10 -1.23
N TYR A 85 -5.70 -10.10 0.04
CA TYR A 85 -5.22 -9.16 1.05
C TYR A 85 -3.70 -9.27 1.23
N THR A 86 -3.18 -10.50 1.35
CA THR A 86 -1.75 -10.75 1.51
C THR A 86 -0.96 -10.32 0.27
N MET A 87 -1.46 -10.61 -0.93
CA MET A 87 -0.83 -10.18 -2.17
C MET A 87 -0.76 -8.65 -2.27
N ALA A 88 -1.83 -7.96 -1.95
CA ALA A 88 -1.85 -6.51 -1.96
C ALA A 88 -0.91 -5.90 -0.90
N MET A 89 -0.81 -6.49 0.29
CA MET A 89 0.16 -6.08 1.31
C MET A 89 1.61 -6.26 0.84
N LEU A 90 1.93 -7.38 0.16
CA LEU A 90 3.25 -7.63 -0.41
C LEU A 90 3.59 -6.64 -1.53
N LEU A 91 2.64 -6.40 -2.44
CA LEU A 91 2.79 -5.39 -3.49
C LEU A 91 2.99 -4.00 -2.90
N ALA A 92 2.21 -3.65 -1.89
CA ALA A 92 2.34 -2.37 -1.22
C ALA A 92 3.68 -2.21 -0.50
N ALA A 93 4.18 -3.26 0.15
CA ALA A 93 5.50 -3.26 0.78
C ALA A 93 6.64 -3.06 -0.24
N SER A 94 6.45 -3.43 -1.51
CA SER A 94 7.43 -3.20 -2.58
C SER A 94 7.69 -1.72 -2.87
N ILE A 95 6.82 -0.80 -2.42
CA ILE A 95 7.07 0.64 -2.55
C ILE A 95 8.30 1.08 -1.74
N ILE A 96 8.62 0.39 -0.64
CA ILE A 96 9.75 0.72 0.22
C ILE A 96 11.08 0.58 -0.53
N PRO A 97 11.45 -0.58 -1.10
CA PRO A 97 12.68 -0.70 -1.88
C PRO A 97 12.67 0.17 -3.13
N LEU A 98 11.51 0.37 -3.78
CA LEU A 98 11.37 1.22 -4.96
C LEU A 98 11.74 2.68 -4.65
N MET A 99 11.23 3.22 -3.55
CA MET A 99 11.53 4.58 -3.12
C MET A 99 12.97 4.75 -2.63
N GLU A 100 13.55 3.71 -2.01
CA GLU A 100 14.96 3.72 -1.62
C GLU A 100 15.88 3.72 -2.85
N LEU A 101 15.56 2.92 -3.89
CA LEU A 101 16.25 2.94 -5.17
C LEU A 101 16.18 4.31 -5.84
N TYR A 102 14.99 4.92 -5.88
CA TYR A 102 14.79 6.27 -6.40
C TYR A 102 15.72 7.29 -5.71
N LYS A 103 15.78 7.26 -4.37
CA LYS A 103 16.68 8.13 -3.60
C LYS A 103 18.16 7.82 -3.86
N ALA A 104 18.52 6.54 -4.04
CA ALA A 104 19.89 6.14 -4.38
C ALA A 104 20.34 6.71 -5.74
N VAL A 105 19.50 6.63 -6.77
CA VAL A 105 19.76 7.20 -8.09
C VAL A 105 19.90 8.72 -8.00
N MET A 106 18.96 9.40 -7.32
CA MET A 106 19.01 10.86 -7.16
C MET A 106 20.30 11.32 -6.45
N ARG A 107 20.75 10.57 -5.44
CA ARG A 107 22.01 10.85 -4.72
C ARG A 107 23.22 10.72 -5.64
N SER A 108 23.27 9.67 -6.46
CA SER A 108 24.36 9.46 -7.42
C SER A 108 24.42 10.57 -8.48
N VAL A 109 23.27 11.03 -8.97
CA VAL A 109 23.19 12.15 -9.93
C VAL A 109 23.65 13.47 -9.31
N GLN A 110 23.25 13.77 -8.07
CA GLN A 110 23.68 14.99 -7.38
C GLN A 110 25.19 15.01 -7.09
N LYS A 111 25.78 13.85 -6.78
CA LYS A 111 27.21 13.73 -6.52
C LYS A 111 28.07 13.90 -7.79
N ASN A 112 27.51 13.61 -8.97
CA ASN A 112 28.16 13.84 -10.27
C ASN A 112 28.06 15.30 -10.76
N LYS A 113 27.22 16.14 -10.13
CA LYS A 113 27.10 17.57 -10.46
C LYS A 113 27.96 18.48 -9.57
N ALA A 114 28.60 17.93 -8.54
CA ALA A 114 29.52 18.61 -7.64
C ALA A 114 30.97 18.18 -7.94
#